data_AF-A0A9E7JVS3-F1
#
_entry.id   AF-A0A9E7JVS3-F1
#
_cell.length_a   1.000
_cell.length_b   1.000
_cell.length_c   1.000
_cell.angle_alpha   90.00
_cell.angle_beta   90.00
_cell.angle_gamma   90.00
#
_symmetry.space_group_name_H-M   'P 1'
#
loop_
_entity.id
_entity.type
_entity.pdbx_description
1 polymer ?
#
loop_
_entity_poly.entity_id
_entity_poly.type
_entity_poly.pdbx_seq_one_letter_code
_entity_poly.pdbx_strand_id
1 'polypeptide(L)'
;MSALAALKMVKVPPNSASMEEARKQTLEFFKMACRSLPSVMEIYNLDDVVTVSQLRSTISAQIRKNAHIANPKVIDLLLFKATEELSNIVTHSKQRHHVIGQYVLGHEGGGLTQDMGTKDQGISEFLKQFYTSNYF
;
A
#
# COMPACT_ATOMS: atom_id res chain seq x y z
N MET A 1 -12.04 22.28 4.34
CA MET A 1 -11.58 21.25 5.30
C MET A 1 -10.34 20.59 4.73
N SER A 2 -9.17 20.79 5.35
CA SER A 2 -7.91 20.16 4.91
C SER A 2 -7.99 18.64 5.05
N ALA A 3 -7.40 17.88 4.12
CA ALA A 3 -7.37 16.41 4.16
C ALA A 3 -6.79 15.86 5.48
N LEU A 4 -5.88 16.61 6.10
CA LEU A 4 -5.28 16.31 7.40
C LEU A 4 -6.32 16.27 8.54
N ALA A 5 -7.34 17.13 8.48
CA ALA A 5 -8.38 17.22 9.49
C ALA A 5 -9.40 16.07 9.41
N ALA A 6 -9.60 15.51 8.21
CA ALA A 6 -10.51 14.38 8.00
C ALA A 6 -9.93 13.05 8.55
N LEU A 7 -8.60 12.88 8.50
CA LEU A 7 -7.91 11.68 8.99
C LEU A 7 -7.82 11.60 10.53
N LYS A 8 -7.79 12.75 11.24
CA LYS A 8 -7.75 12.78 12.71
C LYS A 8 -9.00 12.18 13.37
N MET A 9 -10.08 11.98 12.63
CA MET A 9 -11.24 11.23 13.08
C MET A 9 -11.23 9.86 12.42
N VAL A 10 -10.39 8.96 12.91
CA VAL A 10 -10.52 7.51 12.64
C VAL A 10 -11.80 7.05 13.32
N LYS A 11 -12.93 7.38 12.70
CA LYS A 11 -14.23 6.88 13.12
C LYS A 11 -14.31 5.48 12.55
N VAL A 12 -14.44 4.48 13.42
CA VAL A 12 -14.71 3.10 13.00
C VAL A 12 -15.87 3.16 12.01
N PRO A 13 -15.68 2.75 10.74
CA PRO A 13 -16.78 2.76 9.80
C PRO A 13 -17.92 1.92 10.37
N PRO A 14 -19.18 2.36 10.28
CA PRO A 14 -20.29 1.50 10.65
C PRO A 14 -20.17 0.20 9.86
N ASN A 15 -20.32 -0.95 10.55
CA ASN A 15 -20.24 -2.26 9.91
C ASN A 15 -21.17 -2.27 8.70
N SER A 16 -20.60 -2.44 7.51
CA SER A 16 -21.32 -2.42 6.24
C SER A 16 -22.36 -3.53 6.25
N ALA A 17 -23.62 -3.18 5.98
CA ALA A 17 -24.71 -4.14 5.94
C ALA A 17 -24.68 -4.97 4.64
N SER A 18 -24.04 -4.44 3.58
CA SER A 18 -23.95 -5.06 2.26
C SER A 18 -22.58 -4.87 1.60
N MET A 19 -22.31 -5.68 0.57
CA MET A 19 -21.12 -5.56 -0.26
C MET A 19 -21.07 -4.25 -1.06
N GLU A 20 -22.22 -3.68 -1.40
CA GLU A 20 -22.30 -2.43 -2.14
C GLU A 20 -21.86 -1.24 -1.27
N GLU A 21 -22.25 -1.25 0.01
CA GLU A 21 -21.82 -0.25 0.98
C GLU A 21 -20.30 -0.33 1.21
N ALA A 22 -19.77 -1.54 1.44
CA ALA A 22 -18.32 -1.75 1.60
C ALA A 22 -17.53 -1.30 0.36
N ARG A 23 -18.05 -1.54 -0.84
CA ARG A 23 -17.45 -1.07 -2.10
C ARG A 23 -17.46 0.46 -2.19
N LYS A 24 -18.57 1.11 -1.84
CA LYS A 24 -18.67 2.57 -1.81
C LYS A 24 -17.64 3.17 -0.85
N GLN A 25 -17.55 2.65 0.36
CA GLN A 25 -16.57 3.09 1.37
C GLN A 25 -15.13 2.89 0.88
N THR A 26 -14.83 1.77 0.21
CA THR A 26 -13.52 1.52 -0.40
C THR A 26 -13.15 2.59 -1.44
N LEU A 27 -14.10 3.01 -2.27
CA LEU A 27 -13.88 4.06 -3.27
C LEU A 27 -13.71 5.44 -2.63
N GLU A 28 -14.42 5.72 -1.54
CA GLU A 28 -14.25 6.95 -0.76
C GLU A 28 -12.87 7.00 -0.11
N PHE A 29 -12.41 5.90 0.49
CA PHE A 29 -11.04 5.76 0.99
C PHE A 29 -10.01 5.98 -0.12
N PHE A 30 -10.16 5.34 -1.28
CA PHE A 30 -9.23 5.51 -2.40
C PHE A 30 -9.11 6.98 -2.84
N LYS A 31 -10.24 7.70 -2.95
CA LYS A 31 -10.25 9.13 -3.26
C LYS A 31 -9.56 9.95 -2.18
N MET A 32 -9.81 9.65 -0.91
CA MET A 32 -9.17 10.31 0.23
C MET A 32 -7.64 10.13 0.19
N ALA A 33 -7.17 8.90 0.04
CA ALA A 33 -5.76 8.57 -0.04
C ALA A 33 -5.09 9.27 -1.24
N CYS A 34 -5.72 9.26 -2.41
CA CYS A 34 -5.17 9.94 -3.60
C CYS A 34 -5.04 11.47 -3.41
N ARG A 35 -5.90 12.09 -2.59
CA ARG A 35 -5.86 13.53 -2.29
C ARG A 35 -4.82 13.88 -1.23
N SER A 36 -4.42 12.94 -0.36
CA SER A 36 -3.36 13.18 0.62
C SER A 36 -1.96 12.97 0.06
N LEU A 37 -1.81 12.24 -1.05
CA LEU A 37 -0.50 11.96 -1.66
C LEU A 37 0.38 13.18 -1.93
N PRO A 38 -0.11 14.33 -2.44
CA PRO A 38 0.74 15.51 -2.62
C PRO A 38 1.41 15.96 -1.32
N SER A 39 0.66 15.98 -0.20
CA SER A 39 1.23 16.29 1.11
C SER A 39 2.21 15.23 1.60
N VAL A 40 1.97 13.95 1.30
CA VAL A 40 2.91 12.86 1.62
C VAL A 40 4.22 13.02 0.83
N MET A 41 4.16 13.41 -0.44
CA MET A 41 5.37 13.70 -1.24
C MET A 41 6.22 14.79 -0.57
N GLU A 42 5.59 15.88 -0.14
CA GLU A 42 6.26 17.01 0.51
C GLU A 42 6.84 16.62 1.88
N ILE A 43 6.05 15.98 2.75
CA ILE A 43 6.46 15.59 4.11
C ILE A 43 7.68 14.66 4.10
N TYR A 44 7.73 13.75 3.13
CA TYR A 44 8.78 12.74 3.05
C TYR A 44 9.80 13.02 1.94
N ASN A 45 9.72 14.15 1.23
CA ASN A 45 10.59 14.56 0.11
C ASN A 45 10.72 13.55 -1.05
N LEU A 46 9.65 12.84 -1.43
CA LEU A 46 9.74 11.62 -2.27
C LEU A 46 9.94 11.85 -3.79
N ASP A 47 10.10 13.09 -4.24
CA ASP A 47 10.14 13.45 -5.68
C ASP A 47 11.32 12.82 -6.44
N ASP A 48 12.38 12.43 -5.73
CA ASP A 48 13.57 11.77 -6.28
C ASP A 48 13.40 10.26 -6.50
N VAL A 49 12.40 9.63 -5.86
CA VAL A 49 12.22 8.17 -5.86
C VAL A 49 10.93 7.70 -6.50
N VAL A 50 9.87 8.52 -6.49
CA VAL A 50 8.55 8.09 -6.97
C VAL A 50 7.73 9.29 -7.44
N THR A 51 6.79 9.05 -8.34
CA THR A 51 5.79 10.04 -8.75
C THR A 51 4.47 9.81 -8.02
N VAL A 52 3.67 10.87 -7.88
CA VAL A 52 2.30 10.75 -7.33
C VAL A 52 1.47 9.73 -8.13
N SER A 53 1.66 9.64 -9.45
CA SER A 53 0.96 8.67 -10.31
C SER A 53 1.29 7.21 -9.95
N GLN A 54 2.57 6.92 -9.70
CA GLN A 54 3.01 5.61 -9.24
C GLN A 54 2.43 5.28 -7.86
N LEU A 55 2.44 6.23 -6.91
CA LEU A 55 1.83 6.01 -5.59
C LEU A 55 0.32 5.75 -5.67
N ARG A 56 -0.42 6.45 -6.55
CA ARG A 56 -1.84 6.14 -6.80
C ARG A 56 -2.02 4.72 -7.33
N SER A 57 -1.12 4.28 -8.21
CA SER A 57 -1.12 2.92 -8.75
C SER A 57 -0.83 1.89 -7.67
N THR A 58 0.12 2.15 -6.77
CA THR A 58 0.43 1.30 -5.60
C THR A 58 -0.80 1.14 -4.69
N ILE A 59 -1.47 2.23 -4.33
CA ILE A 59 -2.71 2.16 -3.51
C ILE A 59 -3.76 1.31 -4.22
N SER A 60 -3.93 1.53 -5.53
CA SER A 60 -4.89 0.79 -6.35
C SER A 60 -4.55 -0.71 -6.41
N ALA A 61 -3.27 -1.07 -6.48
CA ALA A 61 -2.80 -2.45 -6.45
C ALA A 61 -3.06 -3.11 -5.08
N GLN A 62 -2.81 -2.41 -3.97
CA GLN A 62 -3.08 -2.92 -2.62
C GLN A 62 -4.57 -3.19 -2.38
N ILE A 63 -5.45 -2.32 -2.87
CA ILE A 63 -6.91 -2.56 -2.82
C ILE A 63 -7.26 -3.79 -3.67
N ARG A 64 -6.74 -3.89 -4.90
CA ARG A 64 -7.05 -5.02 -5.80
C ARG A 64 -6.50 -6.36 -5.32
N LYS A 65 -5.38 -6.39 -4.59
CA LYS A 65 -4.83 -7.62 -3.96
C LYS A 65 -5.87 -8.33 -3.10
N ASN A 66 -6.78 -7.58 -2.49
CA ASN A 66 -7.83 -8.07 -1.60
C ASN A 66 -9.21 -8.14 -2.27
N ALA A 67 -9.31 -7.95 -3.60
CA ALA A 67 -10.59 -7.92 -4.31
C ALA A 67 -11.36 -9.26 -4.33
N HIS A 68 -10.70 -10.36 -4.00
CA HIS A 68 -11.30 -11.69 -3.90
C HIS A 68 -12.15 -11.89 -2.64
N ILE A 69 -12.09 -10.95 -1.68
CA ILE A 69 -12.81 -11.06 -0.40
C ILE A 69 -14.29 -10.73 -0.61
N ALA A 70 -15.16 -11.68 -0.28
CA ALA A 70 -16.62 -11.55 -0.43
C ALA A 70 -17.36 -11.22 0.88
N ASN A 71 -16.66 -11.15 2.02
CA ASN A 71 -17.27 -10.83 3.31
C ASN A 71 -17.16 -9.32 3.61
N PRO A 72 -18.28 -8.57 3.68
CA PRO A 72 -18.25 -7.12 3.87
C PRO A 72 -17.58 -6.70 5.18
N LYS A 73 -17.73 -7.48 6.27
CA LYS A 73 -17.10 -7.18 7.56
C LYS A 73 -15.57 -7.28 7.50
N VAL A 74 -15.05 -8.20 6.68
CA VAL A 74 -13.60 -8.33 6.47
C VAL A 74 -13.08 -7.15 5.65
N ILE A 75 -13.86 -6.67 4.68
CA ILE A 75 -13.54 -5.47 3.91
C ILE A 75 -13.50 -4.24 4.83
N ASP A 76 -14.48 -4.08 5.73
CA ASP A 76 -14.49 -2.97 6.69
C ASP A 76 -13.27 -2.99 7.61
N LEU A 77 -12.85 -4.18 8.07
CA LEU A 77 -11.63 -4.32 8.87
C LEU A 77 -10.38 -3.95 8.08
N LEU A 78 -10.31 -4.31 6.80
CA LEU A 78 -9.20 -3.91 5.92
C LEU A 78 -9.20 -2.40 5.68
N LEU A 79 -10.37 -1.78 5.49
CA LEU A 79 -10.50 -0.34 5.36
C LEU A 79 -10.09 0.40 6.63
N PHE A 80 -10.44 -0.14 7.80
CA PHE A 80 -9.98 0.39 9.08
C PHE A 80 -8.46 0.38 9.17
N LYS A 81 -7.82 -0.77 8.91
CA LYS A 81 -6.35 -0.89 8.89
C LYS A 81 -5.71 0.05 7.88
N ALA A 82 -6.28 0.17 6.69
CA ALA A 82 -5.78 1.05 5.63
C ALA A 82 -5.91 2.54 6.02
N THR A 83 -6.98 2.90 6.72
CA THR A 83 -7.20 4.27 7.22
C THR A 83 -6.22 4.61 8.35
N GLU A 84 -6.00 3.69 9.28
CA GLU A 84 -5.00 3.83 10.35
C GLU A 84 -3.59 3.99 9.76
N GLU A 85 -3.23 3.14 8.81
CA GLU A 85 -1.94 3.19 8.11
C GLU A 85 -1.76 4.53 7.36
N LEU A 86 -2.77 4.98 6.62
CA LEU A 86 -2.74 6.28 5.96
C LEU A 86 -2.61 7.43 6.96
N SER A 87 -3.30 7.34 8.10
CA SER A 87 -3.17 8.32 9.18
C SER A 87 -1.74 8.38 9.68
N ASN A 88 -1.12 7.24 10.00
CA ASN A 88 0.27 7.17 10.47
C ASN A 88 1.26 7.79 9.48
N ILE A 89 1.03 7.63 8.17
CA ILE A 89 1.86 8.26 7.13
C ILE A 89 1.62 9.77 7.13
N VAL A 90 0.37 10.21 7.07
CA VAL A 90 -0.01 11.61 6.94
C VAL A 90 0.32 12.44 8.19
N THR A 91 0.26 11.85 9.39
CA THR A 91 0.65 12.50 10.65
C THR A 91 2.15 12.43 10.93
N HIS A 92 2.94 11.93 9.98
CA HIS A 92 4.39 11.77 10.13
C HIS A 92 4.78 10.90 11.36
N SER A 93 3.98 9.89 11.64
CA SER A 93 4.27 8.88 12.68
C SER A 93 5.20 7.77 12.14
N LYS A 94 5.35 7.67 10.81
CA LYS A 94 6.36 6.84 10.15
C LYS A 94 7.54 7.69 9.66
N GLN A 95 8.65 7.04 9.35
CA GLN A 95 9.83 7.65 8.75
C GLN A 95 9.87 7.41 7.23
N ARG A 96 10.58 8.27 6.50
CA ARG A 96 10.74 8.21 5.02
C ARG A 96 11.11 6.80 4.53
N HIS A 97 12.09 6.16 5.16
CA HIS A 97 12.57 4.86 4.71
C HIS A 97 11.50 3.75 4.85
N HIS A 98 10.56 3.86 5.81
CA HIS A 98 9.43 2.94 5.90
C HIS A 98 8.50 3.09 4.68
N VAL A 99 8.19 4.33 4.30
CA VAL A 99 7.30 4.62 3.15
C VAL A 99 7.94 4.11 1.86
N ILE A 100 9.22 4.38 1.66
CA ILE A 100 9.97 3.93 0.48
C ILE A 100 10.02 2.41 0.41
N GLY A 101 10.45 1.76 1.50
CA GLY A 101 10.58 0.30 1.54
C GLY A 101 9.26 -0.44 1.32
N GLN A 102 8.14 0.09 1.84
CA GLN A 102 6.84 -0.59 1.77
C GLN A 102 6.08 -0.29 0.48
N TYR A 103 6.11 0.96 -0.02
CA TYR A 103 5.18 1.43 -1.05
C TYR A 103 5.83 1.90 -2.35
N VAL A 104 7.16 2.09 -2.36
CA VAL A 104 7.91 2.51 -3.55
C VAL A 104 8.68 1.34 -4.15
N LEU A 105 9.46 0.63 -3.34
CA LEU A 105 10.32 -0.45 -3.81
C LEU A 105 9.58 -1.78 -4.02
N GLY A 106 8.36 -1.90 -3.48
CA GLY A 106 7.55 -3.13 -3.56
C GLY A 106 8.07 -4.24 -2.64
N HIS A 107 7.14 -5.07 -2.15
CA HIS A 107 7.47 -6.26 -1.36
C HIS A 107 8.01 -7.42 -2.22
N GLU A 108 8.05 -7.25 -3.55
CA GLU A 108 8.56 -8.22 -4.51
C GLU A 108 9.94 -7.78 -4.99
N GLY A 109 10.98 -8.20 -4.26
CA GLY A 109 12.34 -8.37 -4.78
C GLY A 109 13.20 -7.12 -5.07
N GLY A 110 12.68 -5.91 -4.95
CA GLY A 110 13.39 -4.67 -5.27
C GLY A 110 14.14 -4.02 -4.10
N GLY A 111 14.70 -4.81 -3.18
CA GLY A 111 15.74 -4.28 -2.29
C GLY A 111 16.93 -3.77 -3.12
N LEU A 112 17.71 -2.84 -2.58
CA LEU A 112 18.96 -2.29 -3.15
C LEU A 112 20.07 -3.36 -3.39
N THR A 113 19.71 -4.63 -3.60
CA THR A 113 20.57 -5.82 -3.59
C THR A 113 20.21 -6.90 -4.63
N GLN A 114 19.47 -6.58 -5.69
CA GLN A 114 19.47 -7.47 -6.88
C GLN A 114 20.24 -6.84 -8.04
N ASP A 115 21.55 -6.76 -7.86
CA ASP A 115 22.49 -6.89 -8.97
C ASP A 115 22.53 -8.38 -9.39
N MET A 116 21.42 -8.90 -9.90
CA MET A 116 21.36 -10.22 -10.53
C MET A 116 21.75 -10.06 -12.00
N GLY A 117 22.98 -9.61 -12.22
CA GLY A 117 23.55 -9.47 -13.54
C GLY A 117 23.58 -10.81 -14.25
N THR A 118 22.89 -10.92 -15.40
CA THR A 118 23.07 -11.84 -16.56
C THR A 118 23.27 -13.36 -16.36
N LYS A 119 23.60 -13.87 -15.16
CA LYS A 119 23.86 -15.29 -14.83
C LYS A 119 22.60 -16.12 -14.64
N ASP A 120 21.46 -15.46 -14.47
CA ASP A 120 20.21 -16.06 -14.04
C ASP A 120 19.20 -16.32 -15.16
N GLN A 121 19.58 -16.00 -16.40
CA GLN A 121 18.76 -16.26 -17.58
C GLN A 121 18.75 -17.76 -17.89
N GLY A 122 17.63 -18.43 -17.61
CA GLY A 122 17.40 -19.84 -17.96
C GLY A 122 17.42 -20.82 -16.78
N ILE A 123 17.69 -20.37 -15.56
CA ILE A 123 17.61 -21.19 -14.35
C ILE A 123 16.16 -21.20 -13.85
N SER A 124 15.59 -22.38 -13.58
CA SER A 124 14.23 -22.51 -13.06
C SER A 124 14.10 -21.91 -11.67
N GLU A 125 12.92 -21.41 -11.33
CA GLU A 125 12.64 -20.82 -10.01
C GLU A 125 12.95 -21.80 -8.88
N PHE A 126 12.61 -23.07 -9.07
CA PHE A 126 12.99 -24.16 -8.17
C PHE A 126 14.51 -24.26 -7.97
N LEU A 127 15.31 -24.22 -9.04
CA LEU A 127 16.75 -24.40 -8.94
C LEU A 127 17.43 -23.21 -8.26
N LYS A 128 16.92 -21.99 -8.46
CA LYS A 128 17.36 -20.80 -7.71
C LYS A 128 17.07 -20.94 -6.22
N GLN A 129 15.86 -21.38 -5.88
CA GLN A 129 15.46 -21.59 -4.49
C GLN A 129 16.26 -22.73 -3.84
N PHE A 130 16.46 -23.83 -4.56
CA PHE A 130 17.26 -24.98 -4.13
C PHE A 130 18.71 -24.62 -3.76
N TYR A 131 19.38 -23.76 -4.55
CA TYR A 131 20.73 -23.31 -4.22
C TYR A 131 20.79 -22.31 -3.05
N THR A 132 19.67 -21.68 -2.71
CA THR A 132 19.61 -20.63 -1.69
C THR A 132 19.15 -21.18 -0.34
N SER A 133 18.19 -22.10 -0.31
CA SER A 133 17.53 -22.55 0.91
C SER A 133 16.81 -23.89 0.73
N ASN A 134 16.56 -24.58 1.85
CA ASN A 134 15.77 -25.81 1.91
C ASN A 134 14.28 -25.58 2.22
N TYR A 135 13.82 -24.32 2.22
CA TYR A 135 12.40 -23.98 2.37
C TYR A 135 11.83 -23.62 0.99
N PHE A 136 11.32 -24.62 0.27
CA PHE A 136 10.61 -24.48 -1.00
C PHE A 136 9.13 -24.87 -0.84
#